data_AF-A0A6H2A5T4-F1
#
_entry.id   AF-A0A6H2A5T4-F1
#
_cell.length_a   1.000
_cell.length_b   1.000
_cell.length_c   1.000
_cell.angle_alpha   90.00
_cell.angle_beta   90.00
_cell.angle_gamma   90.00
#
_symmetry.space_group_name_H-M   'P 1'
#
loop_
_entity.id
_entity.type
_entity.pdbx_description
1 polymer ?
#
loop_
_entity_poly.entity_id
_entity_poly.type
_entity_poly.pdbx_seq_one_letter_code
_entity_poly.pdbx_strand_id
1 'polypeptide(L)' 'MDKETHKNIHKDLHENLDMLLADFITHTSKLPSKTTILEFLRWSSQQTISPTDPK' A
#
# COMPACT_ATOMS: atom_id res chain seq x y z
N MET A 1 -4.51 -16.18 19.10
CA MET A 1 -3.82 -16.42 17.82
C MET A 1 -2.45 -16.99 18.14
N ASP A 2 -2.08 -18.13 17.56
CA ASP A 2 -0.75 -18.71 17.74
C ASP A 2 0.29 -17.97 16.89
N LYS A 3 1.57 -18.24 17.16
CA LYS A 3 2.70 -17.56 16.55
C LYS A 3 2.78 -17.77 15.03
N GLU A 4 2.45 -18.96 14.53
CA GLU A 4 2.52 -19.27 13.10
C GLU A 4 1.36 -18.62 12.34
N THR A 5 0.15 -18.65 12.91
CA THR A 5 -0.99 -17.90 12.36
C THR A 5 -0.68 -16.40 12.29
N HIS A 6 -0.11 -15.82 13.35
CA HIS A 6 0.27 -14.40 13.35
C HIS A 6 1.33 -14.09 12.28
N LYS A 7 2.31 -14.97 12.12
CA LYS A 7 3.36 -14.84 11.10
C LYS A 7 2.79 -14.90 9.68
N ASN A 8 1.85 -15.79 9.41
CA ASN A 8 1.22 -15.89 8.09
C ASN A 8 0.38 -14.64 7.79
N ILE A 9 -0.40 -14.15 8.75
CA ILE A 9 -1.12 -12.87 8.61
C ILE A 9 -0.15 -11.73 8.28
N HIS A 10 1.00 -11.65 8.96
CA HIS A 10 1.98 -10.63 8.65
C HIS A 10 2.56 -10.75 7.24
N LYS A 11 2.76 -11.96 6.69
CA LYS A 11 3.20 -12.13 5.30
C LYS A 11 2.16 -11.55 4.33
N ASP A 12 0.89 -11.92 4.52
CA ASP A 12 -0.19 -11.42 3.66
C ASP A 12 -0.30 -9.89 3.75
N LEU A 13 -0.14 -9.32 4.94
CA LEU A 13 -0.11 -7.87 5.14
C LEU A 13 1.06 -7.20 4.41
N HIS A 14 2.25 -7.81 4.44
CA HIS A 14 3.43 -7.30 3.73
C HIS A 14 3.25 -7.37 2.21
N GLU A 15 2.78 -8.50 1.67
CA GLU A 15 2.54 -8.66 0.23
C GLU A 15 1.53 -7.64 -0.30
N ASN A 16 0.42 -7.44 0.41
CA ASN A 16 -0.59 -6.45 0.04
C ASN A 16 -0.07 -5.00 0.15
N LEU A 17 0.74 -4.71 1.17
CA LEU A 17 1.36 -3.40 1.32
C LEU A 17 2.38 -3.11 0.22
N ASP A 18 3.20 -4.10 -0.14
CA ASP A 18 4.19 -3.99 -1.22
C ASP A 18 3.51 -3.69 -2.56
N MET A 19 2.38 -4.35 -2.84
CA MET A 19 1.55 -4.06 -4.01
C MET A 19 1.02 -2.63 -4.00
N LEU A 20 0.46 -2.17 -2.87
CA LEU A 20 -0.05 -0.80 -2.74
C LEU A 20 1.05 0.26 -2.89
N LEU A 21 2.26 -0.02 -2.38
CA LEU A 21 3.41 0.88 -2.54
C LEU A 21 3.88 0.94 -3.99
N ALA A 22 3.96 -0.20 -4.69
CA ALA A 22 4.31 -0.23 -6.10
C ALA A 22 3.31 0.57 -6.95
N ASP A 23 2.02 0.43 -6.66
CA ASP A 23 0.95 1.14 -7.34
C ASP A 23 1.02 2.66 -7.08
N PHE A 24 1.25 3.05 -5.82
CA PHE A 24 1.47 4.44 -5.43
C PHE A 24 2.64 5.07 -6.18
N ILE A 25 3.78 4.40 -6.24
CA ILE A 25 4.98 4.91 -6.92
C ILE A 25 4.72 5.07 -8.42
N THR A 26 4.04 4.09 -9.04
CA THR A 26 3.75 4.09 -10.48
C THR A 26 2.84 5.26 -10.88
N HIS A 27 1.80 5.53 -10.08
CA HIS A 27 0.82 6.57 -10.39
C HIS A 27 1.29 7.97 -10.00
N THR A 28 1.94 8.11 -8.84
CA THR A 28 2.33 9.43 -8.30
C THR A 28 3.75 9.86 -8.62
N SER A 29 4.62 8.92 -9.02
CA SER A 29 6.07 9.11 -9.18
C SER A 29 6.77 9.62 -7.91
N LYS A 30 6.11 9.54 -6.75
CA LYS A 30 6.70 9.89 -5.45
C LYS A 30 7.35 8.66 -4.84
N LEU A 31 8.59 8.82 -4.38
CA LEU A 31 9.28 7.77 -3.62
C LEU A 31 8.79 7.75 -2.17
N PRO A 32 8.82 6.59 -1.49
CA PRO A 32 8.46 6.49 -0.08
C PRO A 32 9.27 7.42 0.83
N SER A 33 10.56 7.63 0.52
CA SER A 33 11.44 8.55 1.26
C SER A 33 11.04 10.03 1.18
N LYS A 34 10.18 10.39 0.22
CA LYS A 34 9.67 11.75 0.00
C LYS A 34 8.17 11.87 0.31
N THR A 35 7.56 10.83 0.87
CA THR A 35 6.12 10.74 1.11
C THR A 35 5.87 10.51 2.59
N THR A 36 4.91 11.23 3.17
CA THR A 36 4.47 10.94 4.54
C THR A 36 3.52 9.73 4.55
N ILE A 37 3.51 8.97 5.66
CA ILE A 37 2.56 7.85 5.82
C ILE A 37 1.12 8.32 5.64
N LEU A 38 0.78 9.51 6.14
CA LEU A 38 -0.57 10.07 6.01
C LEU A 38 -0.96 10.39 4.55
N GLU A 39 -0.04 10.89 3.74
CA GLU A 39 -0.28 11.07 2.29
C GLU A 39 -0.55 9.75 1.60
N PHE A 40 0.28 8.73 1.87
CA PHE A 40 0.10 7.40 1.30
C PHE A 40 -1.26 6.81 1.67
N LEU A 41 -1.64 6.86 2.95
CA LEU A 41 -2.94 6.35 3.43
C LEU A 41 -4.13 7.11 2.83
N ARG A 42 -4.03 8.43 2.70
CA ARG A 42 -5.08 9.24 2.04
C ARG A 42 -5.22 8.86 0.58
N TRP A 43 -4.09 8.74 -0.12
CA TRP A 43 -4.10 8.32 -1.52
C TRP A 43 -4.68 6.91 -1.68
N SER A 44 -4.23 5.94 -0.89
CA SER A 44 -4.69 4.55 -0.99
C SER A 44 -6.18 4.44 -0.67
N SER A 45 -6.68 5.21 0.31
CA SER A 45 -8.11 5.30 0.60
C SER A 45 -8.90 5.87 -0.58
N GLN A 46 -8.36 6.90 -1.27
CA GLN A 46 -9.03 7.50 -2.43
C GLN A 46 -9.17 6.51 -3.59
N GLN A 47 -8.21 5.60 -3.77
CA GLN A 47 -8.27 4.57 -4.82
C GLN A 47 -9.48 3.62 -4.66
N THR A 48 -9.98 3.44 -3.44
CA THR A 48 -11.19 2.64 -3.18
C THR A 48 -12.49 3.32 -3.61
N ILE A 49 -12.45 4.63 -3.86
CA ILE A 49 -13.61 5.46 -4.21
C ILE A 49 -13.54 5.86 -5.69
N SER A 50 -12.35 6.27 -6.15
CA SER A 50 -12.08 6.72 -7.50
C SER A 50 -10.68 6.23 -7.90
N PRO A 51 -10.57 5.00 -8.43
CA PRO A 51 -9.28 4.43 -8.81
C PRO A 51 -8.64 5.27 -9.93
N THR A 52 -7.33 5.48 -9.85
CA THR A 52 -6.56 6.05 -10.95
C THR A 52 -6.51 5.08 -12.11
N ASP A 53 -6.71 5.60 -13.32
CA ASP A 53 -6.68 4.79 -14.53
C ASP A 53 -5.31 4.09 -14.68
N PRO A 54 -5.30 2.81 -15.06
CA PRO A 54 -4.06 2.09 -15.31
C PRO A 54 -3.28 2.78 -16.44
N LYS A 55 -2.02 3.15 -16.16
CA LYS A 55 -1.07 3.69 -17.14
C LYS A 55 -0.56 2.62 -18.10
#